data_AF-A0A6N3CL52-F1
#
_entry.id   AF-A0A6N3CL52-F1
#
_cell.length_a   1.000
_cell.length_b   1.000
_cell.length_c   1.000
_cell.angle_alpha   90.00
_cell.angle_beta   90.00
_cell.angle_gamma   90.00
#
_symmetry.space_group_name_H-M   'P 1'
#
loop_
_entity.id
_entity.type
_entity.pdbx_description
1 polymer ?
#
loop_
_entity_poly.entity_id
_entity_poly.type
_entity_poly.pdbx_seq_one_letter_code
_entity_poly.pdbx_strand_id
1 'polypeptide(L)'
;MSLLGQLTENALTRYIEIENPDDDVPNTFVDGRNHLFLSFAAVLAKRLGITDIITGICETDFSGYPDCRDTFVKSLNLTLNLAMDYNFVIQTPLMWLDKSETWELANKLGKYDYVREKTLTCYNGIKGSGCGECPSCKLRQAGLEKYLARRGKT
;
A
#
# COMPACT_ATOMS: atom_id res chain seq x y z
N MET A 1 16.71 4.85 -5.51
CA MET A 1 15.86 5.93 -4.99
C MET A 1 16.37 7.34 -5.32
N SER A 2 17.45 7.54 -6.10
CA SER A 2 17.91 8.91 -6.43
C SER A 2 16.99 9.67 -7.38
N LEU A 3 16.28 8.96 -8.29
CA LEU A 3 15.41 9.60 -9.30
C LEU A 3 14.19 10.30 -8.70
N LEU A 4 13.51 9.68 -7.73
CA LEU A 4 12.36 10.29 -7.04
C LEU A 4 12.78 11.54 -6.26
N GLY A 5 13.93 11.50 -5.58
CA GLY A 5 14.49 12.66 -4.88
C GLY A 5 15.04 13.75 -5.81
N GLN A 6 15.17 13.50 -7.11
CA GLN A 6 15.50 14.52 -8.12
C GLN A 6 14.25 15.21 -8.68
N LEU A 7 13.08 14.58 -8.58
CA LEU A 7 11.83 15.07 -9.16
C LEU A 7 10.93 15.77 -8.14
N THR A 8 11.04 15.41 -6.86
CA THR A 8 10.19 15.96 -5.78
C THR A 8 11.01 16.19 -4.51
N GLU A 9 10.86 17.37 -3.89
CA GLU A 9 11.48 17.70 -2.60
C GLU A 9 10.54 17.30 -1.44
N ASN A 10 10.95 16.40 -0.54
CA ASN A 10 10.17 16.04 0.65
C ASN A 10 10.98 15.42 1.81
N ALA A 11 10.35 15.18 2.96
CA ALA A 11 11.02 14.69 4.18
C ALA A 11 11.56 13.24 4.11
N LEU A 12 11.26 12.49 3.04
CA LEU A 12 11.91 11.19 2.78
C LEU A 12 13.17 11.32 1.90
N THR A 13 13.41 12.50 1.34
CA THR A 13 14.52 12.79 0.41
C THR A 13 15.55 13.76 1.00
N ARG A 14 15.26 14.42 2.14
CA ARG A 14 16.20 15.18 3.00
C ARG A 14 15.85 15.04 4.49
N TYR A 15 16.77 15.40 5.40
CA TYR A 15 16.55 15.45 6.86
C TYR A 15 15.61 16.61 7.25
N ILE A 16 14.31 16.46 7.03
CA ILE A 16 13.26 17.37 7.48
C ILE A 16 12.41 16.61 8.52
N GLU A 17 12.02 17.27 9.62
CA GLU A 17 11.15 16.67 10.62
C GLU A 17 9.79 16.31 10.01
N ILE A 18 9.23 15.15 10.38
CA ILE A 18 7.95 14.68 9.87
C ILE A 18 6.84 15.45 10.58
N GLU A 19 6.18 16.36 9.88
CA GLU A 19 5.00 17.07 10.36
C GLU A 19 3.73 16.42 9.80
N ASN A 20 2.75 16.15 10.67
CA ASN A 20 1.38 15.78 10.33
C ASN A 20 0.47 16.94 10.75
N PRO A 21 0.15 17.89 9.86
CA PRO A 21 -0.95 18.82 10.10
C PRO A 21 -2.26 18.02 10.12
N ASP A 22 -3.19 18.37 11.01
CA ASP A 22 -4.45 17.66 11.22
C ASP A 22 -5.39 17.62 9.99
N ASP A 23 -5.06 18.29 8.88
CA ASP A 23 -5.88 18.40 7.66
C ASP A 23 -5.08 18.44 6.33
N ASP A 24 -3.76 18.17 6.34
CA ASP A 24 -2.95 18.25 5.11
C ASP A 24 -2.06 17.01 4.88
N VAL A 25 -1.67 16.80 3.63
CA VAL A 25 -0.88 15.63 3.23
C VAL A 25 0.50 15.71 3.93
N PRO A 26 0.97 14.66 4.63
CA PRO A 26 2.20 14.73 5.41
C PRO A 26 3.39 15.16 4.55
N ASN A 27 4.34 15.94 5.09
CA ASN A 27 5.51 16.45 4.33
C ASN A 27 6.50 15.36 3.83
N THR A 28 6.20 14.08 4.08
CA THR A 28 6.86 12.89 3.52
C THR A 28 6.30 12.47 2.16
N PHE A 29 5.34 13.23 1.63
CA PHE A 29 4.61 12.90 0.43
C PHE A 29 5.42 13.16 -0.84
N VAL A 30 5.51 12.14 -1.69
CA VAL A 30 5.98 12.27 -3.08
C VAL A 30 4.74 12.17 -3.96
N ASP A 31 4.36 13.26 -4.62
CA ASP A 31 3.28 13.23 -5.60
C ASP A 31 3.54 12.19 -6.71
N GLY A 32 2.53 11.39 -7.02
CA GLY A 32 2.58 10.42 -8.12
C GLY A 32 3.59 9.29 -7.92
N ARG A 33 4.04 9.01 -6.69
CA ARG A 33 4.98 7.93 -6.41
C ARG A 33 4.47 6.57 -6.89
N ASN A 34 3.18 6.27 -6.68
CA ASN A 34 2.62 4.99 -7.10
C ASN A 34 2.52 4.89 -8.63
N HIS A 35 2.36 6.01 -9.34
CA HIS A 35 2.44 6.04 -10.80
C HIS A 35 3.79 5.55 -11.29
N LEU A 36 4.88 6.05 -10.69
CA LEU A 36 6.23 5.63 -11.03
C LEU A 36 6.48 4.17 -10.67
N PHE A 37 6.03 3.71 -9.49
CA PHE A 37 6.17 2.31 -9.09
C PHE A 37 5.46 1.35 -10.03
N LEU A 38 4.21 1.62 -10.39
CA LEU A 38 3.44 0.79 -11.31
C LEU A 38 4.02 0.81 -12.72
N SER A 39 4.53 1.96 -13.17
CA SER A 39 5.22 2.06 -14.47
C SER A 39 6.49 1.21 -14.51
N PHE A 40 7.32 1.24 -13.47
CA PHE A 40 8.50 0.37 -13.38
C PHE A 40 8.12 -1.11 -13.30
N ALA A 41 7.10 -1.45 -12.50
CA ALA A 41 6.60 -2.81 -12.40
C ALA A 41 6.11 -3.34 -13.76
N ALA A 42 5.40 -2.52 -14.54
CA ALA A 42 4.90 -2.91 -15.85
C ALA A 42 6.01 -3.11 -16.89
N VAL A 43 7.02 -2.23 -16.92
CA VAL A 43 8.18 -2.41 -17.80
C VAL A 43 8.92 -3.71 -17.46
N LEU A 44 9.10 -4.02 -16.17
CA LEU A 44 9.68 -5.28 -15.73
C LEU A 44 8.80 -6.49 -16.08
N ALA A 45 7.49 -6.38 -15.86
CA ALA A 45 6.53 -7.44 -16.17
C ALA A 45 6.56 -7.79 -17.66
N LYS A 46 6.53 -6.80 -18.56
CA LYS A 46 6.66 -7.03 -20.00
C LYS A 46 7.97 -7.70 -20.37
N ARG A 47 9.10 -7.26 -19.81
CA ARG A 47 10.40 -7.91 -20.04
C ARG A 47 10.37 -9.40 -19.67
N LEU A 48 9.59 -9.77 -18.65
CA LEU A 48 9.43 -11.14 -18.16
C LEU A 48 8.25 -11.89 -18.82
N GLY A 49 7.48 -11.26 -19.71
CA GLY A 49 6.28 -11.85 -20.31
C GLY A 49 5.11 -12.05 -19.33
N ILE A 50 5.02 -11.23 -18.28
CA ILE A 50 3.97 -11.28 -17.25
C ILE A 50 2.91 -10.23 -17.55
N THR A 51 1.64 -10.65 -17.55
CA THR A 51 0.46 -9.79 -17.76
C THR A 51 -0.12 -9.23 -16.46
N ASP A 52 -0.12 -10.02 -15.39
CA ASP A 52 -0.76 -9.67 -14.13
C ASP A 52 0.21 -8.94 -13.21
N ILE A 53 -0.19 -7.73 -12.79
CA ILE A 53 0.56 -6.90 -11.84
C ILE A 53 -0.29 -6.75 -10.59
N ILE A 54 0.14 -7.34 -9.48
CA ILE A 54 -0.59 -7.27 -8.21
C ILE A 54 -0.02 -6.12 -7.36
N THR A 55 -0.89 -5.26 -6.83
CA THR A 55 -0.52 -4.21 -5.89
C THR A 55 -1.42 -4.22 -4.65
N GLY A 56 -0.83 -3.91 -3.49
CA GLY A 56 -1.51 -3.86 -2.19
C GLY A 56 -2.11 -2.50 -1.84
N ILE A 57 -2.20 -1.59 -2.81
CA ILE A 57 -2.83 -0.28 -2.67
C ILE A 57 -4.32 -0.47 -2.33
N CYS A 58 -4.84 0.36 -1.41
CA CYS A 58 -6.25 0.42 -1.06
C CYS A 58 -6.71 1.87 -0.84
N GLU A 59 -7.98 2.13 -1.12
CA GLU A 59 -8.61 3.46 -0.97
C GLU A 59 -9.32 3.62 0.38
N THR A 60 -9.64 2.51 1.05
CA THR A 60 -10.35 2.44 2.34
C THR A 60 -9.52 2.96 3.53
N ASP A 61 -8.19 2.96 3.41
CA ASP A 61 -7.31 3.46 4.47
C ASP A 61 -7.12 4.98 4.34
N PHE A 62 -7.34 5.65 5.47
CA PHE A 62 -7.56 7.08 5.76
C PHE A 62 -6.48 8.08 5.29
N SER A 63 -5.94 7.92 4.09
CA SER A 63 -4.74 8.63 3.64
C SER A 63 -4.97 9.63 2.49
N GLY A 64 -6.16 9.62 1.87
CA GLY A 64 -6.56 10.62 0.88
C GLY A 64 -5.78 10.63 -0.43
N TYR A 65 -4.75 9.78 -0.58
CA TYR A 65 -3.83 9.80 -1.72
C TYR A 65 -4.54 9.55 -3.05
N PRO A 66 -4.49 10.49 -4.01
CA PRO A 66 -5.17 10.33 -5.30
C PRO A 66 -4.59 9.18 -6.14
N ASP A 67 -3.30 8.88 -5.98
CA ASP A 67 -2.59 7.78 -6.65
C ASP A 67 -2.78 6.41 -5.95
N CYS A 68 -3.73 6.32 -5.01
CA CYS A 68 -4.19 5.06 -4.41
C CYS A 68 -5.60 4.66 -4.83
N ARG A 69 -6.32 5.52 -5.56
CA ARG A 69 -7.74 5.30 -5.89
C ARG A 69 -7.93 4.30 -7.01
N ASP A 70 -9.07 3.63 -7.02
CA ASP A 70 -9.44 2.67 -8.08
C ASP A 70 -9.46 3.34 -9.47
N THR A 71 -9.96 4.57 -9.56
CA THR A 71 -10.02 5.34 -10.81
C THR A 71 -8.63 5.61 -11.38
N PHE A 72 -7.67 5.94 -10.52
CA PHE A 72 -6.27 6.12 -10.90
C PHE A 72 -5.68 4.81 -11.43
N VAL A 73 -5.83 3.71 -10.70
CA VAL A 73 -5.26 2.40 -11.08
C VAL A 73 -5.82 1.94 -12.43
N LYS A 74 -7.13 2.08 -12.66
CA LYS A 74 -7.78 1.72 -13.93
C LYS A 74 -7.27 2.58 -15.10
N SER A 75 -7.17 3.89 -14.89
CA SER A 75 -6.64 4.82 -15.90
C SER A 75 -5.17 4.51 -16.25
N LEU A 76 -4.36 4.20 -15.24
CA LEU A 76 -2.97 3.83 -15.44
C LEU A 76 -2.82 2.48 -16.15
N ASN A 77 -3.65 1.48 -15.83
CA ASN A 77 -3.64 0.20 -16.55
C ASN A 77 -3.85 0.40 -18.06
N LEU A 78 -4.82 1.23 -18.44
CA LEU A 78 -5.05 1.58 -19.84
C LEU A 78 -3.84 2.29 -20.44
N THR A 79 -3.29 3.27 -19.73
CA THR A 79 -2.10 4.03 -20.17
C THR A 79 -0.92 3.11 -20.45
N LEU A 80 -0.65 2.16 -19.55
CA LEU A 80 0.47 1.21 -19.69
C LEU A 80 0.26 0.24 -20.85
N ASN A 81 -0.98 -0.24 -21.05
CA ASN A 81 -1.32 -1.09 -22.18
C ASN A 81 -1.07 -0.38 -23.51
N LEU A 82 -1.51 0.88 -23.62
CA LEU A 82 -1.30 1.70 -24.82
C LEU A 82 0.18 2.03 -25.05
N ALA A 83 0.91 2.39 -23.98
CA ALA A 83 2.31 2.79 -24.07
C ALA A 83 3.23 1.65 -24.53
N MET A 84 2.83 0.41 -24.26
CA MET A 84 3.68 -0.76 -24.50
C MET A 84 3.07 -1.78 -25.47
N ASP A 85 1.87 -1.55 -26.01
CA ASP A 85 1.15 -2.52 -26.84
C ASP A 85 1.16 -3.93 -26.18
N TYR A 86 0.68 -3.97 -24.94
CA TYR A 86 0.71 -5.16 -24.09
C TYR A 86 -0.53 -5.25 -23.22
N ASN A 87 -0.99 -6.46 -22.90
CA ASN A 87 -2.24 -6.69 -22.17
C ASN A 87 -1.98 -6.85 -20.67
N PHE A 88 -1.58 -5.78 -20.00
CA PHE A 88 -1.48 -5.80 -18.54
C PHE A 88 -2.87 -5.81 -17.89
N VAL A 89 -2.91 -6.46 -16.73
CA VAL A 89 -4.02 -6.43 -15.78
C VAL A 89 -3.47 -6.08 -14.41
N ILE A 90 -3.70 -4.85 -13.96
CA ILE A 90 -3.39 -4.44 -12.58
C ILE A 90 -4.49 -4.93 -11.64
N GLN A 91 -4.09 -5.77 -10.68
CA GLN A 91 -4.95 -6.38 -9.68
C GLN A 91 -4.76 -5.68 -8.32
N THR A 92 -5.85 -5.21 -7.73
CA THR A 92 -5.89 -4.53 -6.43
C THR A 92 -6.78 -5.31 -5.44
N PRO A 93 -6.37 -6.51 -4.99
CA PRO A 93 -7.23 -7.40 -4.19
C PRO A 93 -7.65 -6.81 -2.84
N LEU A 94 -6.98 -5.75 -2.38
CA LEU A 94 -7.26 -5.07 -1.12
C LEU A 94 -8.04 -3.76 -1.30
N MET A 95 -8.38 -3.36 -2.53
CA MET A 95 -8.94 -2.03 -2.83
C MET A 95 -10.13 -1.65 -1.94
N TRP A 96 -11.01 -2.63 -1.72
CA TRP A 96 -12.29 -2.47 -1.02
C TRP A 96 -12.30 -3.14 0.35
N LEU A 97 -11.15 -3.56 0.88
CA LEU A 97 -11.06 -4.23 2.17
C LEU A 97 -10.56 -3.24 3.22
N ASP A 98 -11.20 -3.22 4.39
CA ASP A 98 -10.61 -2.59 5.57
C ASP A 98 -9.53 -3.48 6.20
N LYS A 99 -8.84 -2.99 7.25
CA LYS A 99 -7.81 -3.77 7.94
C LYS A 99 -8.34 -5.05 8.59
N SER A 100 -9.58 -5.05 9.08
CA SER A 100 -10.21 -6.23 9.68
C SER A 100 -10.49 -7.30 8.62
N GLU A 101 -10.99 -6.89 7.45
CA GLU A 101 -11.23 -7.78 6.31
C GLU A 101 -9.92 -8.28 5.69
N THR A 102 -8.85 -7.49 5.73
CA THR A 102 -7.51 -7.93 5.33
C THR A 102 -6.98 -9.03 6.25
N TRP A 103 -7.23 -8.95 7.56
CA TRP A 103 -6.92 -10.04 8.50
C TRP A 103 -7.76 -11.29 8.23
N GLU A 104 -9.04 -11.10 7.92
CA GLU A 104 -9.93 -12.19 7.52
C GLU A 104 -9.43 -12.89 6.25
N LEU A 105 -8.97 -12.13 5.25
CA LEU A 105 -8.37 -12.67 4.03
C LEU A 105 -7.10 -13.48 4.33
N ALA A 106 -6.20 -12.98 5.16
CA ALA A 106 -5.01 -13.72 5.58
C ALA A 106 -5.38 -15.05 6.26
N ASN A 107 -6.46 -15.07 7.05
CA ASN A 107 -6.99 -16.28 7.67
C ASN A 107 -7.60 -17.24 6.65
N LYS A 108 -8.42 -16.75 5.71
CA LYS A 108 -9.00 -17.56 4.62
C LYS A 108 -7.93 -18.23 3.77
N LEU A 109 -6.78 -17.58 3.59
CA LEU A 109 -5.63 -18.13 2.87
C LEU A 109 -4.75 -19.07 3.72
N GLY A 110 -5.11 -19.32 4.99
CA GLY A 110 -4.31 -20.15 5.90
C GLY A 110 -2.95 -19.54 6.26
N LYS A 111 -2.80 -18.22 6.14
CA LYS A 111 -1.54 -17.49 6.40
C LYS A 111 -1.65 -16.50 7.56
N TYR A 112 -2.68 -16.60 8.40
CA TYR A 112 -2.92 -15.70 9.52
C TYR A 112 -1.69 -15.54 10.43
N ASP A 113 -1.14 -16.64 10.95
CA ASP A 113 0.01 -16.58 11.88
C ASP A 113 1.28 -16.06 11.20
N TYR A 114 1.50 -16.46 9.94
CA TYR A 114 2.63 -15.96 9.16
C TYR A 114 2.57 -14.44 8.98
N VAL A 115 1.41 -13.92 8.55
CA VAL A 115 1.20 -12.48 8.40
C VAL A 115 1.36 -11.79 9.75
N ARG A 116 0.81 -12.37 10.82
CA ARG A 116 0.86 -11.80 12.16
C ARG A 116 2.26 -11.63 12.70
N GLU A 117 3.15 -12.61 12.49
CA GLU A 117 4.44 -12.67 13.16
C GLU A 117 5.64 -12.28 12.28
N LYS A 118 5.55 -12.53 10.96
CA LYS A 118 6.73 -12.44 10.07
C LYS A 118 6.79 -11.15 9.25
N THR A 119 5.71 -10.38 9.19
CA THR A 119 5.65 -9.13 8.41
C THR A 119 6.12 -7.92 9.22
N LEU A 120 6.49 -6.85 8.50
CA LEU A 120 6.86 -5.56 9.07
C LEU A 120 5.87 -4.50 8.62
N THR A 121 5.22 -3.86 9.59
CA THR A 121 4.32 -2.71 9.38
C THR A 121 4.74 -1.50 10.22
N CYS A 122 5.42 -1.76 11.34
CA CYS A 122 5.92 -0.73 12.25
C CYS A 122 6.90 0.21 11.55
N TYR A 123 6.69 1.52 11.65
CA TYR A 123 7.62 2.52 11.14
C TYR A 123 8.98 2.49 11.83
N ASN A 124 9.07 1.93 13.04
CA ASN A 124 10.31 1.76 13.78
C ASN A 124 11.03 0.43 13.48
N GLY A 125 10.64 -0.30 12.43
CA GLY A 125 11.36 -1.51 11.98
C GLY A 125 11.08 -2.79 12.80
N ILE A 126 10.16 -2.75 13.77
CA ILE A 126 9.82 -3.91 14.61
C ILE A 126 8.79 -4.81 13.90
N LYS A 127 9.16 -6.09 13.67
CA LYS A 127 8.28 -7.09 13.05
C LYS A 127 7.14 -7.53 13.97
N GLY A 128 6.13 -8.17 13.38
CA GLY A 128 5.01 -8.76 14.10
C GLY A 128 4.05 -7.72 14.66
N SER A 129 3.85 -7.70 15.97
CA SER A 129 3.00 -6.72 16.67
C SER A 129 3.55 -5.29 16.63
N GLY A 130 4.83 -5.12 16.30
CA GLY A 130 5.45 -3.80 16.21
C GLY A 130 5.64 -3.10 17.56
N CYS A 131 5.85 -1.78 17.55
CA CYS A 131 6.06 -0.99 18.77
C CYS A 131 4.76 -0.65 19.53
N GLY A 132 3.58 -0.85 18.95
CA GLY A 132 2.30 -0.44 19.54
C GLY A 132 1.99 1.06 19.55
N GLU A 133 2.98 1.93 19.32
CA GLU A 133 2.82 3.38 19.53
C GLU A 133 2.66 4.20 18.23
N CYS A 134 3.28 3.77 17.13
CA CYS A 134 3.24 4.50 15.86
C CYS A 134 1.88 4.37 15.15
N PRO A 135 1.48 5.32 14.28
CA PRO A 135 0.19 5.29 13.59
C PRO A 135 -0.09 3.98 12.84
N SER A 136 0.92 3.46 12.15
CA SER A 136 0.83 2.19 11.41
C SER A 136 0.55 0.98 12.31
N CYS A 137 1.20 0.91 13.48
CA CYS A 137 0.93 -0.14 14.47
C CYS A 137 -0.48 -0.03 15.05
N LYS A 138 -0.92 1.19 15.40
CA LYS A 138 -2.27 1.44 15.93
C LYS A 138 -3.35 1.00 14.95
N LEU A 139 -3.22 1.38 13.68
CA LEU A 139 -4.16 0.99 12.62
C LEU A 139 -4.20 -0.54 12.43
N ARG A 140 -3.03 -1.18 12.38
CA ARG A 140 -2.93 -2.65 12.24
C ARG A 140 -3.55 -3.39 13.43
N GLN A 141 -3.31 -2.91 14.64
CA GLN A 141 -3.82 -3.50 15.88
C GLN A 141 -5.34 -3.32 16.00
N ALA A 142 -5.87 -2.13 15.70
CA ALA A 142 -7.31 -1.88 15.69
C ALA A 142 -8.04 -2.80 14.69
N GLY A 143 -7.47 -3.00 13.50
CA GLY A 143 -7.99 -3.96 12.52
C GLY A 143 -8.00 -5.40 13.03
N LEU A 144 -6.93 -5.81 13.75
CA LEU A 144 -6.82 -7.13 14.34
C LEU A 144 -7.87 -7.36 15.44
N GLU A 145 -8.04 -6.39 16.33
CA GLU A 145 -9.02 -6.44 17.41
C GLU A 145 -10.45 -6.50 16.87
N LYS A 146 -10.78 -5.66 15.87
CA LYS A 146 -12.07 -5.70 15.18
C LYS A 146 -12.34 -7.07 14.54
N TYR A 147 -11.33 -7.68 13.92
CA TYR A 147 -11.44 -9.03 13.35
C TYR A 147 -11.68 -10.10 14.41
N LEU A 148 -10.91 -10.10 15.50
CA LEU A 148 -11.05 -11.08 16.58
C LEU A 148 -12.40 -10.97 17.29
N ALA A 149 -12.89 -9.74 17.51
CA ALA A 149 -14.20 -9.49 18.09
C ALA A 149 -15.35 -10.00 17.19
N ARG A 150 -15.20 -9.94 15.86
CA ARG A 150 -16.14 -10.54 14.91
C ARG A 150 -16.07 -12.06 14.93
N ARG A 151 -14.86 -12.63 14.92
CA ARG A 151 -14.64 -14.09 14.89
C ARG A 151 -15.16 -14.78 16.14
N GLY A 152 -14.97 -14.19 17.32
CA GLY A 152 -15.44 -14.77 18.59
C GLY A 152 -16.97 -14.75 18.80
N LYS A 153 -17.74 -14.14 17.88
CA LYS A 153 -19.21 -14.15 17.87
C LYS A 153 -19.81 -15.22 16.95
N THR A 154 -18.97 -15.96 16.23
CA THR A 154 -19.29 -17.09 15.35
C THR A 154 -18.81 -18.38 15.99
#